data_AF-I2GZ57-F1
#
_entry.id   AF-I2GZ57-F1
#
_cell.length_a   1.000
_cell.length_b   1.000
_cell.length_c   1.000
_cell.angle_alpha   90.00
_cell.angle_beta   90.00
_cell.angle_gamma   90.00
#
_symmetry.space_group_name_H-M   'P 1'
#
loop_
_entity.id
_entity.type
_entity.pdbx_description
1 polymer ?
#
loop_
_entity_poly.entity_id
_entity_poly.type
_entity_poly.pdbx_seq_one_letter_code
_entity_poly.pdbx_strand_id
1 'polypeptide(L)'
;MEDNNDDTSVNEFELFPLFSNDLTKVQLNEEIVEETKISRPIEYYKYTCNKLQRKEFEQVAIDGDSIFNNKEEPISMFAQYHGRVIDLKRYNDEVEKNNQDLKRIKKRRMGQKQRKAKRLAQMNILKRKEIRKNIKKLKRKNEKKMKPIFRTEG
;
A
#
# COMPACT_ATOMS: atom_id res chain seq x y z
N MET A 1 -49.99 9.45 56.05
CA MET A 1 -49.34 8.18 55.69
C MET A 1 -48.85 8.38 54.27
N GLU A 2 -47.74 9.12 54.16
CA GLU A 2 -46.36 8.58 54.22
C GLU A 2 -46.07 7.92 52.87
N ASP A 3 -45.38 8.59 51.96
CA ASP A 3 -43.94 8.89 51.92
C ASP A 3 -43.37 8.01 50.82
N ASN A 4 -43.21 8.58 49.62
CA ASN A 4 -42.29 8.04 48.63
C ASN A 4 -41.20 9.08 48.43
N ASN A 5 -40.25 9.03 49.35
CA ASN A 5 -38.87 9.45 49.13
C ASN A 5 -38.29 8.51 48.07
N ASP A 6 -37.84 9.06 46.95
CA ASP A 6 -36.84 8.42 46.10
C ASP A 6 -35.94 9.52 45.54
N ASP A 7 -34.97 9.89 46.38
CA ASP A 7 -33.56 10.03 46.05
C ASP A 7 -33.22 10.53 44.64
N THR A 8 -33.47 11.82 44.40
CA THR A 8 -32.64 12.58 43.45
C THR A 8 -31.25 12.73 44.07
N SER A 9 -30.43 11.70 43.87
CA SER A 9 -28.98 11.77 44.02
C SER A 9 -28.44 12.81 43.05
N VAL A 10 -28.34 14.05 43.53
CA VAL A 10 -27.57 15.10 42.87
C VAL A 10 -26.12 14.64 42.98
N ASN A 11 -25.64 14.00 41.92
CA ASN A 11 -24.22 13.76 41.73
C ASN A 11 -23.53 15.14 41.73
N GLU A 12 -22.96 15.47 42.88
CA GLU A 12 -22.04 16.57 43.09
C GLU A 12 -20.80 16.29 42.22
N PHE A 13 -20.89 16.74 40.98
CA PHE A 13 -19.82 16.65 40.01
C PHE A 13 -18.76 17.67 40.47
N GLU A 14 -17.71 17.18 41.14
CA GLU A 14 -16.53 17.96 41.52
C GLU A 14 -15.97 18.66 40.28
N LEU A 15 -16.33 19.94 40.12
CA LEU A 15 -15.88 20.78 39.03
C LEU A 15 -14.41 21.12 39.31
N PHE A 16 -13.51 20.39 38.63
CA PHE A 16 -12.07 20.63 38.64
C PHE A 16 -11.75 22.14 38.57
N PRO A 17 -10.74 22.63 39.32
CA PRO A 17 -10.41 24.06 39.43
C PRO A 17 -9.87 24.70 38.14
N LEU A 18 -9.95 23.99 37.01
CA LEU A 18 -9.58 24.45 35.67
C LEU A 18 -10.60 25.42 35.05
N PHE A 19 -11.75 25.64 35.70
CA PHE A 19 -12.78 26.60 35.26
C PHE A 19 -13.03 27.71 36.29
N SER A 20 -12.05 28.06 37.12
CA SER A 20 -12.09 29.34 37.84
C SER A 20 -12.04 30.47 36.79
N ASN A 21 -13.01 31.38 36.85
CA ASN A 21 -13.22 32.47 35.88
C ASN A 21 -12.13 33.56 35.90
N ASP A 22 -10.94 33.26 36.41
CA ASP A 22 -9.82 34.18 36.43
C ASP A 22 -9.06 34.06 35.11
N LEU A 23 -9.38 34.99 34.21
CA LEU A 23 -8.77 35.15 32.90
C LEU A 23 -7.25 35.35 33.04
N THR A 24 -6.47 34.29 32.93
CA THR A 24 -5.00 34.36 32.93
C THR A 24 -4.52 35.01 31.63
N LYS A 25 -4.14 36.29 31.72
CA LYS A 25 -3.68 37.09 30.58
C LYS A 25 -2.21 36.76 30.30
N VAL A 26 -1.96 35.80 29.40
CA VAL A 26 -0.61 35.47 28.93
C VAL A 26 -0.20 36.52 27.89
N GLN A 27 0.81 37.33 28.21
CA GLN A 27 1.46 38.22 27.25
C GLN A 27 2.62 37.46 26.60
N LEU A 28 2.46 37.12 25.32
CA LEU A 28 3.55 36.60 24.50
C LEU A 28 4.41 37.80 24.09
N ASN A 29 5.58 37.95 24.71
CA ASN A 29 6.62 38.82 24.16
C ASN A 29 7.20 38.08 22.95
N GLU A 30 7.26 38.75 21.80
CA GLU A 30 7.98 38.25 20.63
C GLU A 30 9.47 38.23 20.98
N GLU A 31 9.95 37.10 21.50
CA GLU A 31 11.39 36.86 21.56
C GLU A 31 11.92 37.02 20.13
N ILE A 32 12.90 37.91 19.96
CA ILE A 32 13.57 38.11 18.67
C ILE A 32 14.25 36.78 18.36
N VAL A 33 13.59 35.97 17.53
CA VAL A 33 14.16 34.73 17.03
C VAL A 33 15.32 35.16 16.15
N GLU A 34 16.54 35.02 16.64
CA GLU A 34 17.72 35.12 15.78
C GLU A 34 17.59 34.04 14.70
N GLU A 35 17.27 34.47 13.47
CA GLU A 35 17.23 33.58 12.31
C GLU A 35 18.63 33.04 12.06
N THR A 36 18.95 31.90 12.65
CA THR A 36 20.15 31.15 12.32
C THR A 36 20.02 30.69 10.87
N LYS A 37 20.73 31.36 9.96
CA LYS A 37 20.82 30.94 8.55
C LYS A 37 21.56 29.61 8.48
N ILE A 38 20.83 28.50 8.58
CA ILE A 38 21.35 27.15 8.35
C ILE A 38 21.61 27.02 6.84
N SER A 39 22.74 27.53 6.38
CA SER A 39 23.23 27.28 5.03
C SER A 39 24.26 26.15 5.08
N ARG A 40 24.08 25.14 4.22
CA ARG A 40 25.04 24.03 4.14
C ARG A 40 26.28 24.51 3.37
N PRO A 41 27.50 24.18 3.83
CA PRO A 41 28.71 24.45 3.08
C PRO A 41 28.63 23.86 1.67
N ILE A 42 29.16 24.56 0.67
CA ILE A 42 29.14 24.11 -0.74
C ILE A 42 29.82 22.74 -0.92
N GLU A 43 30.81 22.44 -0.08
CA GLU A 43 31.53 21.17 -0.02
C GLU A 43 30.60 19.96 0.25
N TYR A 44 29.47 20.19 0.93
CA TYR A 44 28.45 19.15 1.11
C TYR A 44 27.88 18.65 -0.22
N TYR A 45 27.87 19.49 -1.25
CA TYR A 45 27.35 19.17 -2.59
C TYR A 45 28.46 18.84 -3.59
N LYS A 46 29.72 19.10 -3.25
CA LYS A 46 30.86 18.96 -4.15
C LYS A 46 31.93 18.07 -3.53
N TYR A 47 31.90 16.80 -3.89
CA TYR A 47 32.99 15.88 -3.60
C TYR A 47 34.02 15.94 -4.73
N THR A 48 35.30 16.12 -4.36
CA THR A 48 36.41 16.11 -5.32
C THR A 48 37.23 14.84 -5.13
N CYS A 49 37.20 13.94 -6.12
CA CYS A 49 38.06 12.76 -6.12
C CYS A 49 39.46 13.13 -6.57
N ASN A 50 40.46 12.79 -5.78
CA ASN A 50 41.85 12.80 -6.24
C ASN A 50 42.11 11.61 -7.20
N LYS A 51 43.16 11.70 -8.02
CA LYS A 51 43.54 10.63 -8.97
C LYS A 51 43.78 9.28 -8.29
N LEU A 52 44.27 9.28 -7.05
CA LEU A 52 44.48 8.06 -6.27
C LEU A 52 43.14 7.40 -5.89
N GLN A 53 42.22 8.18 -5.31
CA GLN A 53 40.88 7.71 -4.93
C GLN A 53 40.09 7.21 -6.14
N ARG A 54 40.25 7.85 -7.29
CA ARG A 54 39.63 7.38 -8.54
C ARG A 54 40.11 5.99 -8.95
N LYS A 55 41.40 5.70 -8.78
CA LYS A 55 41.95 4.35 -9.01
C LYS A 55 41.45 3.33 -7.99
N GLU A 56 41.32 3.72 -6.72
CA GLU A 56 40.73 2.85 -5.69
C GLU A 56 39.26 2.51 -6.01
N PHE A 57 38.48 3.49 -6.46
CA PHE A 57 37.12 3.26 -6.93
C PHE A 57 37.06 2.36 -8.16
N GLU A 58 37.95 2.56 -9.13
CA GLU A 58 38.05 1.69 -10.33
C GLU A 58 38.45 0.25 -9.97
N GLN A 59 39.27 0.05 -8.94
CA GLN A 59 39.66 -1.30 -8.47
C GLN A 59 38.52 -2.05 -7.77
N VAL A 60 37.61 -1.32 -7.11
CA VAL A 60 36.47 -1.90 -6.40
C VAL A 60 35.22 -1.96 -7.30
N ALA A 61 35.18 -1.15 -8.36
CA ALA A 61 34.09 -1.14 -9.32
C ALA A 61 33.98 -2.50 -10.02
N ILE A 62 32.77 -3.06 -9.97
CA ILE A 62 32.43 -4.30 -10.67
C ILE A 62 31.83 -3.90 -12.02
N ASP A 63 32.58 -4.13 -13.10
CA ASP A 63 32.08 -3.94 -14.45
C ASP A 63 31.08 -5.02 -14.85
N GLY A 64 30.16 -4.69 -15.77
CA GLY A 64 29.14 -5.63 -16.26
C GLY A 64 29.77 -6.92 -16.82
N ASP A 65 30.85 -6.79 -17.59
CA ASP A 65 31.59 -7.93 -18.12
C ASP A 65 32.31 -8.74 -17.04
N SER A 66 32.74 -8.07 -15.96
CA SER A 66 33.36 -8.73 -14.79
C SER A 66 32.38 -9.67 -14.08
N ILE A 67 31.08 -9.34 -14.04
CA ILE A 67 30.04 -10.18 -13.43
C ILE A 67 29.89 -11.51 -14.18
N PHE A 68 29.93 -11.47 -15.50
CA PHE A 68 29.74 -12.66 -16.34
C PHE A 68 31.01 -13.50 -16.47
N ASN A 69 32.18 -12.85 -16.51
CA ASN A 69 33.48 -13.52 -16.62
C ASN A 69 33.93 -14.13 -15.28
N ASN A 70 33.68 -13.46 -14.15
CA ASN A 70 34.02 -13.97 -12.81
C ASN A 70 32.87 -14.76 -12.16
N LYS A 71 32.05 -15.44 -12.97
CA LYS A 71 30.89 -16.21 -12.49
C LYS A 71 31.27 -17.36 -11.54
N GLU A 72 32.51 -17.83 -11.63
CA GLU A 72 33.03 -18.96 -10.85
C GLU A 72 34.04 -18.52 -9.78
N GLU A 73 34.62 -17.32 -9.90
CA GLU A 73 35.61 -16.83 -8.95
C GLU A 73 34.97 -15.89 -7.93
N PRO A 74 35.16 -16.13 -6.62
CA PRO A 74 34.66 -15.21 -5.60
C PRO A 74 35.36 -13.86 -5.77
N ILE A 75 34.57 -12.81 -5.97
CA ILE A 75 35.08 -11.44 -6.02
C ILE A 75 35.55 -11.06 -4.62
N SER A 76 36.87 -11.11 -4.42
CA SER A 76 37.63 -10.34 -3.44
C SER A 76 37.74 -10.85 -1.98
N MET A 77 38.67 -10.19 -1.30
CA MET A 77 39.50 -10.48 -0.12
C MET A 77 38.76 -10.72 1.22
N PHE A 78 37.44 -10.87 1.20
CA PHE A 78 36.62 -10.98 2.40
C PHE A 78 35.84 -12.28 2.42
N ALA A 79 36.20 -13.17 3.35
CA ALA A 79 35.71 -14.56 3.38
C ALA A 79 34.18 -14.70 3.47
N GLN A 80 33.52 -13.70 4.03
CA GLN A 80 32.06 -13.66 4.20
C GLN A 80 31.28 -13.37 2.91
N TYR A 81 31.95 -12.91 1.85
CA TYR A 81 31.34 -12.60 0.55
C TYR A 81 31.77 -13.59 -0.55
N HIS A 82 32.29 -14.76 -0.17
CA HIS A 82 32.56 -15.86 -1.10
C HIS A 82 31.25 -16.48 -1.61
N GLY A 83 30.68 -15.86 -2.63
CA GLY A 83 29.48 -16.33 -3.31
C GLY A 83 29.46 -15.89 -4.76
N ARG A 84 28.71 -16.63 -5.59
CA ARG A 84 28.43 -16.21 -6.96
C ARG A 84 27.56 -14.95 -6.91
N VAL A 85 27.91 -13.93 -7.69
CA VAL A 85 27.10 -12.70 -7.83
C VAL A 85 25.65 -13.05 -8.23
N ILE A 86 25.50 -14.07 -9.08
CA ILE A 86 24.20 -14.61 -9.50
C ILE A 86 24.25 -16.14 -9.42
N ASP A 87 23.55 -16.72 -8.44
CA ASP A 87 23.36 -18.16 -8.36
C ASP A 87 22.11 -18.60 -9.15
N LEU A 88 22.30 -18.86 -10.44
CA LEU A 88 21.24 -19.34 -11.33
C LEU A 88 20.67 -20.69 -10.90
N LYS A 89 21.47 -21.55 -10.26
CA LYS A 89 21.01 -22.87 -9.82
C LYS A 89 19.99 -22.70 -8.70
N ARG A 90 20.34 -21.93 -7.67
CA ARG A 90 19.43 -21.61 -6.56
C ARG A 90 18.12 -20.97 -7.05
N TYR A 91 18.23 -20.02 -7.98
CA TYR A 91 17.05 -19.38 -8.56
C TYR A 91 16.16 -20.39 -9.32
N ASN A 92 16.76 -21.22 -10.17
CA ASN A 92 16.02 -22.22 -10.94
C ASN A 92 15.36 -23.27 -10.03
N ASP A 93 16.05 -23.71 -8.97
CA ASP A 93 15.52 -24.64 -7.98
C ASP A 93 14.29 -24.05 -7.25
N GLU A 94 14.34 -22.75 -6.92
CA GLU A 94 13.22 -22.05 -6.30
C GLU A 94 12.02 -21.91 -7.24
N VAL A 95 12.28 -21.56 -8.51
CA VAL A 95 11.24 -21.50 -9.56
C VAL A 95 10.61 -22.88 -9.76
N GLU A 96 11.41 -23.94 -9.81
CA GLU A 96 10.90 -25.30 -9.98
C GLU A 96 10.03 -25.72 -8.80
N LYS A 97 10.47 -25.47 -7.57
CA LYS A 97 9.70 -25.74 -6.35
C LYS A 97 8.35 -25.03 -6.38
N ASN A 98 8.34 -23.74 -6.71
CA ASN A 98 7.11 -22.95 -6.83
C ASN A 98 6.16 -23.53 -7.89
N ASN A 99 6.70 -23.95 -9.03
CA ASN A 99 5.91 -24.60 -10.08
C ASN A 99 5.31 -25.94 -9.62
N GLN A 100 6.08 -26.75 -8.88
CA GLN A 100 5.61 -28.01 -8.32
C GLN A 100 4.50 -27.78 -7.28
N ASP A 101 4.64 -26.80 -6.40
CA ASP A 101 3.63 -26.45 -5.41
C ASP A 101 2.34 -25.92 -6.05
N LEU A 102 2.44 -25.08 -7.09
CA LEU A 102 1.28 -24.64 -7.86
C LEU A 102 0.56 -25.82 -8.54
N LYS A 103 1.31 -26.78 -9.11
CA LYS A 103 0.73 -28.01 -9.66
C LYS A 103 0.02 -28.83 -8.57
N ARG A 104 0.61 -28.95 -7.39
CA ARG A 104 0.04 -29.66 -6.23
C ARG A 104 -1.26 -28.99 -5.76
N ILE A 105 -1.27 -27.67 -5.62
CA ILE A 105 -2.45 -26.88 -5.24
C ILE A 105 -3.57 -27.03 -6.27
N LYS A 106 -3.24 -26.98 -7.58
CA LYS A 106 -4.22 -27.17 -8.66
C LYS A 106 -4.84 -28.57 -8.66
N LYS A 107 -4.05 -29.62 -8.41
CA LYS A 107 -4.54 -31.00 -8.31
C LYS A 107 -5.34 -31.23 -7.03
N ARG A 108 -5.06 -30.49 -5.96
CA ARG A 108 -5.76 -30.64 -4.69
C ARG A 108 -7.21 -30.18 -4.81
N ARG A 109 -8.13 -31.02 -4.33
CA ARG A 109 -9.55 -30.69 -4.27
C ARG A 109 -9.75 -29.46 -3.36
N MET A 110 -10.44 -28.44 -3.85
CA MET A 110 -10.80 -27.27 -3.06
C MET A 110 -11.61 -27.66 -1.82
N GLY A 111 -11.40 -26.94 -0.71
CA GLY A 111 -12.12 -27.17 0.55
C GLY A 111 -13.64 -26.99 0.40
N GLN A 112 -14.44 -27.56 1.30
CA GLN A 112 -15.90 -27.47 1.22
C GLN A 112 -16.41 -26.02 1.24
N LYS A 113 -15.86 -25.17 2.11
CA LYS A 113 -16.19 -23.73 2.18
C LYS A 113 -15.90 -23.01 0.86
N GLN A 114 -14.72 -23.25 0.27
CA GLN A 114 -14.32 -22.68 -1.02
C GLN A 114 -15.23 -23.14 -2.16
N ARG A 115 -15.60 -24.43 -2.18
CA ARG A 115 -16.53 -24.98 -3.19
C ARG A 115 -17.90 -24.34 -3.09
N LYS A 116 -18.45 -24.19 -1.88
CA LYS A 116 -19.74 -23.50 -1.65
C LYS A 116 -19.68 -22.04 -2.10
N ALA A 117 -18.62 -21.31 -1.74
CA ALA A 117 -18.42 -19.92 -2.16
C ALA A 117 -18.32 -19.77 -3.68
N LYS A 118 -17.55 -20.64 -4.36
CA LYS A 118 -17.43 -20.65 -5.84
C LYS A 118 -18.78 -20.87 -6.51
N ARG A 119 -19.58 -21.81 -5.99
CA ARG A 119 -20.94 -22.07 -6.49
C ARG A 119 -21.85 -20.85 -6.30
N LEU A 120 -21.85 -20.24 -5.12
CA LEU A 120 -22.64 -19.05 -4.83
C LEU A 120 -22.25 -17.88 -5.75
N ALA A 121 -20.96 -17.66 -5.95
CA ALA A 121 -20.45 -16.64 -6.86
C ALA A 121 -20.93 -16.86 -8.29
N GLN A 122 -20.87 -18.10 -8.80
CA GLN A 122 -21.39 -18.45 -10.13
C GLN A 122 -22.89 -18.17 -10.25
N MET A 123 -23.69 -18.55 -9.25
CA MET A 123 -25.13 -18.26 -9.23
C MET A 123 -25.40 -16.75 -9.24
N ASN A 124 -24.64 -15.97 -8.48
CA ASN A 124 -24.77 -14.50 -8.46
C ASN A 124 -24.41 -13.87 -9.81
N ILE A 125 -23.39 -14.38 -10.51
CA ILE A 125 -23.03 -13.93 -11.86
C ILE A 125 -24.18 -14.20 -12.84
N LEU A 126 -24.80 -15.37 -12.79
CA LEU A 126 -25.94 -15.72 -13.63
C LEU A 126 -27.15 -14.81 -13.35
N LYS A 127 -27.50 -14.61 -12.08
CA LYS A 127 -28.57 -13.67 -11.67
C LYS A 127 -28.32 -12.25 -12.19
N ARG A 128 -27.08 -11.75 -12.06
CA ARG A 128 -26.70 -10.42 -12.59
C ARG A 128 -26.84 -10.36 -14.12
N LYS A 129 -26.50 -11.42 -14.84
CA LYS A 129 -26.68 -11.49 -16.31
C LYS A 129 -28.16 -11.46 -16.69
N GLU A 130 -29.03 -12.16 -15.98
CA GLU A 130 -30.48 -12.16 -16.23
C GLU A 130 -31.10 -10.79 -15.97
N ILE A 131 -30.76 -10.16 -14.84
CA ILE A 131 -31.22 -8.81 -14.50
C ILE A 131 -30.81 -7.82 -15.60
N ARG A 132 -29.54 -7.85 -16.05
CA ARG A 132 -29.07 -7.00 -17.15
C ARG A 132 -29.86 -7.22 -18.44
N LYS A 133 -30.17 -8.48 -18.79
CA LYS A 133 -31.00 -8.80 -19.96
C LYS A 133 -32.40 -8.20 -19.83
N ASN A 134 -33.02 -8.31 -18.66
CA ASN A 134 -34.37 -7.79 -18.41
C ASN A 134 -34.40 -6.25 -18.44
N ILE A 135 -33.42 -5.58 -17.84
CA ILE A 135 -33.26 -4.12 -17.92
C ILE A 135 -33.12 -3.68 -19.38
N LYS A 136 -32.28 -4.37 -20.17
CA LYS A 136 -32.11 -4.07 -21.60
C LYS A 136 -33.41 -4.23 -22.39
N LYS A 137 -34.21 -5.27 -22.09
CA LYS A 137 -35.53 -5.47 -22.71
C LYS A 137 -36.51 -4.34 -22.36
N LEU A 138 -36.57 -3.93 -21.09
CA LEU A 138 -37.41 -2.84 -20.62
C LEU A 138 -37.03 -1.50 -21.26
N LYS A 139 -35.74 -1.16 -21.29
CA LYS A 139 -35.26 0.06 -21.96
C LYS A 139 -35.66 0.11 -23.42
N ARG A 140 -35.40 -0.97 -24.18
CA ARG A 140 -35.83 -1.07 -25.59
C ARG A 140 -37.35 -0.94 -25.76
N LYS A 141 -38.16 -1.49 -24.85
CA LYS A 141 -39.62 -1.37 -24.89
C LYS A 141 -40.06 0.07 -24.66
N ASN A 142 -39.44 0.77 -23.70
CA ASN A 142 -39.76 2.16 -23.39
C ASN A 142 -39.29 3.12 -24.50
N GLU A 143 -38.09 2.90 -25.05
CA GLU A 143 -37.59 3.65 -26.22
C GLU A 143 -38.50 3.48 -27.45
N LYS A 144 -39.03 2.27 -27.70
CA LYS A 144 -40.00 2.05 -28.77
C LYS A 144 -41.32 2.80 -28.56
N LYS A 145 -41.78 2.93 -27.31
CA LYS A 145 -43.00 3.68 -26.97
C LYS A 145 -42.83 5.20 -27.05
N MET A 146 -41.59 5.69 -26.92
CA MET A 146 -41.24 7.11 -26.94
C MET A 146 -40.76 7.60 -28.31
N LYS A 147 -40.85 6.76 -29.37
CA LYS A 147 -40.58 7.24 -30.73
C LYS A 147 -41.64 8.30 -31.08
N PRO A 148 -41.26 9.56 -31.37
CA PRO A 148 -42.22 10.54 -31.82
C PRO A 148 -42.83 10.03 -33.12
N ILE A 149 -44.17 9.96 -33.16
CA ILE A 149 -44.91 9.84 -34.39
C ILE A 149 -44.66 11.15 -35.12
N PHE A 150 -43.63 11.21 -35.96
CA PHE A 150 -43.53 12.27 -36.95
C PHE A 150 -44.75 12.11 -37.85
N ARG A 151 -45.81 12.89 -37.57
CA ARG A 151 -46.87 13.13 -38.52
C ARG A 151 -46.21 13.87 -39.68
N THR A 152 -46.01 13.17 -40.78
CA THR A 152 -45.84 13.80 -42.08
C THR A 152 -47.21 14.35 -42.45
N GLU A 153 -47.51 15.59 -42.04
CA GLU A 153 -48.60 16.35 -42.63
C GLU A 153 -48.08 16.88 -43.98
N GLY A 154 -48.69 16.41 -45.06
CA GLY A 154 -48.58 16.96 -46.40
C GLY A 154 -49.82 17.80 -46.72
#